data_AF-A0A1G9PMD0-F1
#
_entry.id   AF-A0A1G9PMD0-F1
#
_cell.length_a   1.000
_cell.length_b   1.000
_cell.length_c   1.000
_cell.angle_alpha   90.00
_cell.angle_beta   90.00
_cell.angle_gamma   90.00
#
_symmetry.space_group_name_H-M   'P 1'
#
loop_
_entity.id
_entity.type
_entity.pdbx_description
1 polymer ?
#
loop_
_entity_poly.entity_id
_entity_poly.type
_entity_poly.pdbx_seq_one_letter_code
_entity_poly.pdbx_strand_id
1 'polypeptide(L)'
;MKIKKLASVVALAIVASGCSTKAYFKLPEQAKVSVYERPQQYSQGLVKTKPFYWTAAGGIPYKLSDENGTLIRQGKLRARFRVASIFWPPFAIIYWPMGFGQRCYDLTAEQPQTCTHQDLIDLRRDHRLSR
;
A
#
# COMPACT_ATOMS: atom_id res chain seq x y z
N MET A 1 -33.03 3.49 -19.93
CA MET A 1 -31.99 4.48 -19.58
C MET A 1 -31.31 4.29 -18.21
N LYS A 2 -31.98 3.75 -17.17
CA LYS A 2 -31.39 3.64 -15.81
C LYS A 2 -30.28 2.56 -15.69
N ILE A 3 -30.42 1.42 -16.37
CA ILE A 3 -29.44 0.31 -16.33
C ILE A 3 -28.10 0.70 -17.00
N LYS A 4 -28.13 1.44 -18.12
CA LYS A 4 -26.91 1.92 -18.81
C LYS A 4 -26.11 2.90 -17.94
N LYS A 5 -26.80 3.77 -17.19
CA LYS A 5 -26.16 4.69 -16.23
C LYS A 5 -25.57 3.94 -15.04
N LEU A 6 -26.27 2.94 -14.51
CA LEU A 6 -25.77 2.10 -13.42
C LEU A 6 -24.54 1.29 -13.84
N ALA A 7 -24.56 0.69 -15.03
CA ALA A 7 -23.42 -0.05 -15.59
C ALA A 7 -22.20 0.85 -15.80
N SER A 8 -22.39 2.08 -16.27
CA SER A 8 -21.32 3.07 -16.41
C SER A 8 -20.70 3.47 -15.07
N VAL A 9 -21.51 3.69 -14.03
CA VAL A 9 -21.03 4.02 -12.68
C VAL A 9 -20.25 2.85 -12.07
N VAL A 10 -20.76 1.62 -12.23
CA VAL A 10 -20.07 0.41 -11.75
C VAL A 10 -18.74 0.20 -12.48
N ALA A 11 -18.72 0.38 -13.80
CA ALA A 11 -17.48 0.30 -14.59
C ALA A 11 -16.45 1.33 -14.11
N LEU A 12 -16.85 2.59 -13.91
CA LEU A 12 -15.95 3.65 -13.42
C LEU A 12 -15.39 3.35 -12.02
N ALA A 13 -16.21 2.81 -11.12
CA ALA A 13 -15.78 2.42 -9.78
C ALA A 13 -14.75 1.27 -9.81
N ILE A 14 -14.91 0.31 -10.72
CA ILE A 14 -13.95 -0.78 -10.91
C ILE A 14 -12.61 -0.24 -11.43
N VAL A 15 -12.63 0.66 -12.43
CA VAL A 15 -11.41 1.31 -12.97
C VAL A 15 -10.64 2.04 -11.86
N ALA A 16 -11.33 2.83 -11.04
CA ALA A 16 -10.69 3.61 -9.98
C ALA A 16 -10.03 2.74 -8.89
N SER A 17 -10.53 1.53 -8.66
CA SER A 17 -10.01 0.61 -7.65
C SER A 17 -8.73 -0.13 -8.08
N GLY A 18 -8.50 -0.29 -9.38
CA GLY A 18 -7.33 -0.99 -9.94
C GLY A 18 -6.02 -0.20 -9.83
N CYS A 19 -6.09 1.14 -9.82
CA CYS A 19 -4.91 1.99 -9.98
C CYS A 19 -4.10 2.27 -8.70
N SER A 20 -4.54 1.80 -7.52
CA SER A 20 -3.81 2.07 -6.27
C SER A 20 -3.88 0.92 -5.27
N THR A 21 -2.85 0.82 -4.44
CA THR A 21 -2.77 -0.06 -3.26
C THR A 21 -2.53 0.82 -2.03
N LYS A 22 -3.06 0.40 -0.88
CA LYS A 22 -2.93 1.15 0.37
C LYS A 22 -2.74 0.24 1.56
N ALA A 23 -1.94 0.68 2.53
CA ALA A 23 -1.75 0.02 3.81
C ALA A 23 -1.40 1.07 4.87
N TYR A 24 -1.71 0.77 6.12
CA TYR A 24 -1.25 1.56 7.26
C TYR A 24 0.15 1.11 7.68
N PHE A 25 0.95 2.04 8.14
CA PHE A 25 2.29 1.78 8.66
C PHE A 25 2.43 2.41 10.04
N LYS A 26 2.76 1.57 11.02
CA LYS A 26 3.23 1.99 12.34
C LYS A 26 4.75 2.05 12.28
N LEU A 27 5.31 3.22 12.57
CA LEU A 27 6.74 3.49 12.47
C LEU A 27 7.28 3.83 13.87
N PRO A 28 8.57 3.57 14.15
CA PRO A 28 9.20 4.14 15.33
C PRO A 28 9.23 5.67 15.25
N GLU A 29 9.42 6.32 16.40
CA GLU A 29 9.40 7.79 16.48
C GLU A 29 10.32 8.42 15.43
N GLN A 30 9.82 9.48 14.78
CA GLN A 30 10.56 10.29 13.80
C GLN A 30 10.98 9.54 12.50
N ALA A 31 10.75 8.24 12.39
CA ALA A 31 11.14 7.48 11.21
C ALA A 31 10.21 7.70 10.01
N LYS A 32 10.80 7.60 8.82
CA LYS A 32 10.12 7.65 7.52
C LYS A 32 10.31 6.34 6.78
N VAL A 33 9.27 5.88 6.09
CA VAL A 33 9.32 4.67 5.26
C VAL A 33 9.29 5.02 3.78
N SER A 34 10.18 4.42 3.01
CA SER A 34 10.12 4.37 1.55
C SER A 34 9.76 2.95 1.11
N VAL A 35 8.90 2.85 0.11
CA VAL A 35 8.37 1.57 -0.37
C VAL A 35 8.68 1.41 -1.86
N TYR A 36 9.14 0.21 -2.23
CA TYR A 36 9.42 -0.19 -3.61
C TYR A 36 10.49 0.67 -4.30
N GLU A 37 11.56 1.00 -3.58
CA GLU A 37 12.70 1.81 -4.09
C GLU A 37 12.27 3.14 -4.73
N ARG A 38 11.10 3.65 -4.33
CA ARG A 38 10.58 4.93 -4.82
C ARG A 38 11.20 6.06 -3.99
N PRO A 39 11.41 7.25 -4.60
CA PRO A 39 11.94 8.41 -3.89
C PRO A 39 10.96 8.96 -2.83
N GLN A 40 9.69 8.58 -2.90
CA GLN A 40 8.66 9.06 -1.99
C GLN A 40 8.79 8.39 -0.62
N GLN A 41 9.00 9.22 0.39
CA GLN A 41 9.01 8.84 1.80
C GLN A 41 7.67 9.17 2.45
N TYR A 42 7.26 8.35 3.41
CA TYR A 42 6.01 8.50 4.14
C TYR A 42 6.28 8.48 5.64
N SER A 43 5.62 9.37 6.37
CA SER A 43 5.52 9.29 7.82
C SER A 43 4.53 8.19 8.25
N GLN A 44 4.39 8.01 9.56
CA GLN A 44 3.40 7.11 10.15
C GLN A 44 1.99 7.40 9.60
N GLY A 45 1.23 6.34 9.32
CA GLY A 45 -0.17 6.44 8.89
C GLY A 45 -0.48 5.71 7.57
N LEU A 46 -1.44 6.23 6.81
CA LEU A 46 -1.92 5.60 5.58
C LEU A 46 -0.97 5.90 4.41
N VAL A 47 -0.33 4.85 3.91
CA VAL A 47 0.48 4.93 2.69
C VAL A 47 -0.36 4.44 1.51
N LYS A 48 -0.58 5.33 0.54
CA LYS A 48 -1.31 5.03 -0.71
C LYS A 48 -0.36 5.19 -1.89
N THR A 49 -0.13 4.12 -2.63
CA THR A 49 0.80 4.10 -3.77
C THR A 49 0.15 3.48 -5.00
N LYS A 50 0.78 3.66 -6.17
CA LYS A 50 0.52 2.78 -7.31
C LYS A 50 0.87 1.33 -6.94
N PRO A 51 0.19 0.33 -7.52
CA PRO A 51 0.53 -1.08 -7.33
C PRO A 51 1.99 -1.37 -7.73
N PHE A 52 2.44 -2.60 -7.48
CA PHE A 52 3.81 -3.03 -7.66
C PHE A 52 3.90 -4.05 -8.80
N TYR A 53 5.06 -4.13 -9.44
CA TYR A 53 5.30 -5.10 -10.53
C TYR A 53 5.43 -6.52 -9.98
N TRP A 54 5.44 -7.49 -10.90
CA TRP A 54 5.73 -8.91 -10.64
C TRP A 54 7.01 -9.15 -9.84
N THR A 55 8.02 -8.28 -9.94
CA THR A 55 9.25 -8.36 -9.14
C THR A 55 8.99 -8.29 -7.63
N ALA A 56 7.87 -7.68 -7.20
CA ALA A 56 7.44 -7.65 -5.80
C ALA A 56 6.72 -8.95 -5.35
N ALA A 57 6.60 -9.96 -6.20
CA ALA A 57 6.00 -11.25 -5.84
C ALA A 57 6.73 -11.92 -4.66
N GLY A 58 8.06 -11.83 -4.64
CA GLY A 58 8.91 -12.30 -3.53
C GLY A 58 8.91 -11.37 -2.30
N GLY A 59 8.07 -10.33 -2.27
CA GLY A 59 7.98 -9.33 -1.22
C GLY A 59 8.29 -7.92 -1.71
N ILE A 60 7.60 -6.92 -1.17
CA ILE A 60 7.75 -5.52 -1.54
C ILE A 60 8.92 -4.94 -0.74
N PRO A 61 10.03 -4.51 -1.36
CA PRO A 61 11.14 -3.95 -0.63
C PRO A 61 10.73 -2.64 0.05
N TYR A 62 11.18 -2.44 1.29
CA TYR A 62 10.99 -1.21 2.05
C TYR A 62 12.32 -0.77 2.67
N LYS A 63 12.49 0.54 2.85
CA LYS A 63 13.59 1.13 3.61
C LYS A 63 13.02 2.08 4.63
N LEU A 64 13.44 1.92 5.86
CA LEU A 64 13.14 2.78 6.99
C LEU A 64 14.34 3.70 7.20
N SER A 65 14.09 5.01 7.15
CA SER A 65 15.08 6.05 7.32
C SER A 65 14.71 6.93 8.50
N ASP A 66 15.73 7.47 9.17
CA ASP A 66 15.54 8.48 10.21
C ASP A 66 15.18 9.85 9.61
N GLU A 67 14.86 10.86 10.44
CA GLU A 67 14.63 12.23 9.97
C GLU A 67 15.83 12.80 9.21
N ASN A 68 17.03 12.38 9.63
CA ASN A 68 18.31 12.76 9.04
C ASN A 68 18.61 12.04 7.71
N GLY A 69 17.74 11.11 7.27
CA GLY A 69 17.91 10.33 6.04
C GLY A 69 18.88 9.15 6.18
N THR A 70 19.38 8.86 7.37
CA THR A 70 20.18 7.67 7.65
C THR A 70 19.31 6.41 7.59
N LEU A 71 19.80 5.35 6.97
CA LEU A 71 19.06 4.09 6.84
C LEU A 71 19.08 3.35 8.18
N ILE A 72 17.92 3.22 8.81
CA ILE A 72 17.74 2.47 10.06
C ILE A 72 17.59 0.98 9.74
N ARG A 73 16.73 0.65 8.77
CA ARG A 73 16.39 -0.74 8.45
C ARG A 73 15.92 -0.88 7.01
N GLN A 74 16.11 -2.08 6.45
CA GLN A 74 15.54 -2.45 5.16
C GLN A 74 15.05 -3.89 5.21
N GLY A 75 14.05 -4.20 4.39
CA GLY A 75 13.50 -5.55 4.33
C GLY A 75 12.45 -5.70 3.24
N LYS A 76 11.65 -6.76 3.33
CA LYS A 76 10.56 -7.05 2.39
C LYS A 76 9.24 -7.17 3.14
N LEU A 77 8.22 -6.44 2.67
CA LEU A 77 6.85 -6.55 3.16
C LEU A 77 6.13 -7.68 2.43
N ARG A 78 5.20 -8.34 3.13
CA ARG A 78 4.35 -9.36 2.51
C ARG A 78 3.56 -8.75 1.36
N ALA A 79 3.70 -9.32 0.17
CA ALA A 79 2.94 -8.91 -1.01
C ALA A 79 1.67 -9.75 -1.17
N ARG A 80 0.69 -9.23 -1.91
CA ARG A 80 -0.54 -9.93 -2.30
C ARG A 80 -0.80 -9.74 -3.77
N PHE A 81 -1.18 -10.83 -4.42
CA PHE A 81 -1.68 -10.80 -5.79
C PHE A 81 -3.07 -10.14 -5.85
N ARG A 82 -3.30 -9.29 -6.83
CA ARG A 82 -4.60 -8.66 -7.08
C ARG A 82 -5.24 -9.31 -8.31
N VAL A 83 -6.38 -9.97 -8.14
CA VAL A 83 -7.07 -10.64 -9.27
C VAL A 83 -7.68 -9.62 -10.24
N ALA A 84 -8.02 -8.43 -9.74
CA ALA A 84 -8.50 -7.30 -10.56
C ALA A 84 -7.51 -6.87 -11.67
N SER A 85 -6.27 -7.35 -11.62
CA SER A 85 -5.23 -7.13 -12.64
C SER A 85 -5.11 -8.23 -13.69
N ILE A 86 -5.90 -9.32 -13.63
CA ILE A 86 -5.93 -10.36 -14.69
C ILE A 86 -7.09 -10.14 -15.68
N PHE A 87 -8.22 -9.61 -15.22
CA PHE A 87 -9.47 -9.55 -16.00
C PHE A 87 -9.71 -8.20 -16.71
N TRP A 88 -8.67 -7.43 -16.99
CA TRP A 88 -8.83 -6.23 -17.79
C TRP A 88 -8.92 -6.59 -19.28
N PRO A 89 -9.87 -6.01 -20.05
CA PRO A 89 -10.09 -6.36 -21.46
C PRO A 89 -8.82 -6.16 -22.32
N PRO A 90 -8.73 -6.81 -23.50
CA PRO A 90 -7.51 -7.41 -24.10
C PRO A 90 -6.38 -6.45 -24.54
N PHE A 91 -6.43 -5.18 -24.15
CA PHE A 91 -5.51 -4.13 -24.60
C PHE A 91 -4.56 -3.58 -23.52
N ALA A 92 -4.57 -4.09 -22.29
CA ALA A 92 -3.60 -3.64 -21.28
C ALA A 92 -2.90 -4.82 -20.61
N ILE A 93 -1.63 -5.02 -20.98
CA ILE A 93 -0.66 -5.80 -20.21
C ILE A 93 -0.61 -5.19 -18.80
N ILE A 94 -1.24 -5.83 -17.82
CA ILE A 94 -1.18 -5.32 -16.45
C ILE A 94 0.14 -5.72 -15.84
N TYR A 95 1.07 -4.79 -15.92
CA TYR A 95 2.43 -4.96 -15.42
C TYR A 95 2.55 -4.83 -13.89
N TRP A 96 1.46 -4.49 -13.18
CA TRP A 96 1.46 -4.27 -11.72
C TRP A 96 0.45 -5.10 -10.91
N PRO A 97 0.54 -6.43 -10.91
CA PRO A 97 -0.45 -7.23 -10.21
C PRO A 97 -0.27 -7.26 -8.68
N MET A 98 0.85 -6.74 -8.18
CA MET A 98 1.21 -6.87 -6.79
C MET A 98 0.70 -5.68 -5.98
N GLY A 99 0.20 -5.94 -4.78
CA GLY A 99 -0.20 -4.92 -3.80
C GLY A 99 0.23 -5.32 -2.40
N PHE A 100 -0.09 -4.46 -1.42
CA PHE A 100 0.17 -4.76 -0.02
C PHE A 100 -0.62 -6.00 0.43
N GLY A 101 0.08 -6.94 1.05
CA GLY A 101 -0.46 -8.18 1.60
C GLY A 101 -1.25 -8.00 2.87
N GLN A 102 -0.95 -6.97 3.65
CA GLN A 102 -1.59 -6.67 4.92
C GLN A 102 -2.24 -5.29 4.91
N ARG A 103 -3.21 -5.09 5.81
CA ARG A 103 -3.88 -3.78 5.98
C ARG A 103 -3.05 -2.81 6.82
N CYS A 104 -2.24 -3.35 7.73
CA CYS A 104 -1.36 -2.57 8.60
C CYS A 104 -0.06 -3.35 8.83
N TYR A 105 1.07 -2.67 8.68
CA TYR A 105 2.40 -3.19 8.99
C TYR A 105 2.96 -2.46 10.19
N ASP A 106 3.42 -3.24 11.17
CA ASP A 106 4.21 -2.75 12.29
C ASP A 106 5.68 -2.94 11.97
N LEU A 107 6.40 -1.81 11.83
CA LEU A 107 7.83 -1.76 11.54
C LEU A 107 8.68 -1.41 12.78
N THR A 108 8.07 -1.38 13.97
CA THR A 108 8.81 -1.12 15.22
C THR A 108 9.67 -2.32 15.63
N ALA A 109 9.16 -3.54 15.41
CA ALA A 109 9.88 -4.80 15.65
C ALA A 109 10.92 -5.11 14.56
N GLU A 110 11.90 -5.97 14.87
CA GLU A 110 12.98 -6.37 13.95
C GLU A 110 12.47 -6.89 12.60
N GLN A 111 11.36 -7.65 12.63
CA GLN A 111 10.69 -8.15 11.44
C GLN A 111 9.35 -7.41 11.25
N PRO A 112 8.96 -7.14 9.99
CA PRO A 112 7.68 -6.51 9.70
C PRO A 112 6.54 -7.43 10.11
N GLN A 113 5.78 -7.03 11.14
CA GLN A 113 4.63 -7.78 11.64
C GLN A 113 3.32 -7.13 11.21
N THR A 114 2.21 -7.86 11.37
CA THR A 114 0.88 -7.28 11.23
C THR A 114 0.54 -6.50 12.50
N CYS A 115 0.07 -5.27 12.36
CA CYS A 115 -0.35 -4.48 13.53
C CYS A 115 -1.48 -5.18 14.29
N THR A 116 -1.61 -4.85 15.57
CA THR A 116 -2.78 -5.26 16.35
C THR A 116 -4.03 -4.55 15.84
N HIS A 117 -5.20 -5.06 16.22
CA HIS A 117 -6.48 -4.43 15.88
C HIS A 117 -6.59 -3.01 16.45
N GLN A 118 -6.06 -2.80 17.66
CA GLN A 118 -6.08 -1.50 18.34
C GLN A 118 -5.20 -0.48 17.60
N ASP A 119 -3.96 -0.87 17.26
CA ASP A 119 -3.06 -0.02 16.47
C ASP A 119 -3.71 0.46 15.16
N LEU A 120 -4.45 -0.43 14.47
CA LEU A 120 -5.14 -0.08 13.24
C LEU A 120 -6.28 0.94 13.47
N ILE A 121 -6.98 0.86 14.59
CA ILE A 121 -8.03 1.82 14.95
C ILE A 121 -7.39 3.18 15.22
N ASP A 122 -6.31 3.21 16.00
CA ASP A 122 -5.64 4.44 16.41
C ASP A 122 -5.02 5.14 15.19
N LEU A 123 -4.28 4.42 14.34
CA LEU A 123 -3.75 4.97 13.08
C LEU A 123 -4.84 5.50 12.14
N ARG A 124 -6.03 4.87 12.14
CA ARG A 124 -7.16 5.33 11.34
C ARG A 124 -7.78 6.59 11.94
N ARG A 125 -7.88 6.68 13.26
CA ARG A 125 -8.35 7.86 13.98
C ARG A 125 -7.39 9.02 13.71
N ASP A 126 -6.10 8.82 13.88
CA ASP A 126 -5.07 9.85 13.66
C ASP A 126 -5.09 10.38 12.23
N HIS A 127 -5.14 9.48 11.24
CA HIS A 127 -5.26 9.89 9.84
C HIS A 127 -6.54 10.68 9.53
N ARG A 128 -7.63 10.46 10.28
CA ARG A 128 -8.87 11.26 10.12
C ARG A 128 -8.73 12.64 10.74
N LEU A 129 -8.01 12.74 11.86
CA LEU A 129 -7.78 14.00 12.55
C LEU A 129 -6.75 14.88 11.83
N SER A 130 -5.82 14.27 11.09
CA SER A 130 -4.80 14.97 10.30
C SER A 130 -5.27 15.47 8.94
N ARG A 131 -6.53 15.22 8.56
CA ARG A 131 -7.08 15.56 7.23
C ARG A 131 -8.09 16.69 7.33
#